data_AF-A0A6J4TKF3-F1
#
_entry.id   AF-A0A6J4TKF3-F1
#
_cell.length_a   1.000
_cell.length_b   1.000
_cell.length_c   1.000
_cell.angle_alpha   90.00
_cell.angle_beta   90.00
_cell.angle_gamma   90.00
#
_symmetry.space_group_name_H-M   'P 1'
#
loop_
_entity.id
_entity.type
_entity.pdbx_description
1 polymer ?
#
loop_
_entity_poly.entity_id
_entity_poly.type
_entity_poly.pdbx_seq_one_letter_code
_entity_poly.pdbx_strand_id
1 'polypeptide(L)' 'MPDPKTEELRLDQIQRAREEHARAKDSPLEEETEQHARRAERASYLKEKLDERAAAEDAAEAPD' A
#
# COMPACT_ATOMS: atom_id res chain seq x y z
N MET A 1 14.93 7.91 15.13
CA MET A 1 14.71 7.14 13.89
C MET A 1 14.42 8.14 12.80
N PRO A 2 15.07 8.09 11.63
CA PRO A 2 14.69 8.93 10.50
C PRO A 2 13.29 8.53 10.00
N ASP A 3 12.60 9.48 9.37
CA ASP A 3 11.33 9.19 8.70
C ASP A 3 11.59 8.24 7.51
N PRO A 4 10.73 7.23 7.29
CA PRO A 4 10.89 6.29 6.19
C PRO A 4 10.71 7.00 4.84
N LYS A 5 11.41 6.50 3.83
CA LYS A 5 11.29 7.03 2.46
C LYS A 5 9.92 6.68 1.87
N THR A 6 9.46 7.50 0.91
CA THR A 6 8.23 7.24 0.14
C THR A 6 8.25 5.85 -0.51
N GLU A 7 9.41 5.44 -1.04
CA GLU A 7 9.59 4.10 -1.62
C GLU A 7 9.44 2.96 -0.60
N GLU A 8 9.96 3.13 0.62
CA GLU A 8 9.83 2.13 1.68
C GLU A 8 8.36 1.97 2.11
N LEU A 9 7.67 3.10 2.29
CA LEU A 9 6.24 3.13 2.60
C LEU A 9 5.40 2.46 1.51
N ARG A 10 5.79 2.62 0.24
CA ARG A 10 5.12 2.01 -0.91
C ARG A 10 5.27 0.49 -0.87
N LEU A 11 6.48 -0.01 -0.62
CA LEU A 11 6.75 -1.45 -0.49
C LEU A 11 5.94 -2.05 0.66
N ASP A 12 5.84 -1.35 1.79
CA ASP A 12 5.01 -1.76 2.92
C ASP A 12 3.53 -1.90 2.54
N GLN A 13 2.99 -0.95 1.76
CA GLN A 13 1.59 -1.05 1.32
C GLN A 13 1.36 -2.21 0.35
N ILE A 14 2.33 -2.51 -0.53
CA ILE A 14 2.26 -3.70 -1.41
C ILE A 14 2.22 -4.98 -0.57
N GLN A 15 3.08 -5.09 0.44
CA GLN A 15 3.13 -6.26 1.30
C GLN A 15 1.83 -6.41 2.10
N ARG A 16 1.31 -5.32 2.68
CA ARG A 16 0.02 -5.31 3.39
C ARG A 16 -1.13 -5.74 2.49
N ALA A 17 -1.23 -5.21 1.27
CA ALA A 17 -2.28 -5.59 0.34
C ALA A 17 -2.24 -7.10 0.04
N ARG A 18 -1.04 -7.66 -0.18
CA ARG A 18 -0.86 -9.10 -0.40
C ARG A 18 -1.27 -9.94 0.79
N GLU A 19 -0.85 -9.55 2.00
CA GLU A 19 -1.20 -10.26 3.23
C GLU A 19 -2.70 -10.23 3.51
N GLU A 20 -3.34 -9.07 3.35
CA GLU A 20 -4.78 -8.93 3.53
C GLU A 20 -5.56 -9.72 2.48
N HIS A 21 -5.10 -9.76 1.22
CA HIS A 21 -5.69 -10.64 0.22
C HIS A 21 -5.53 -12.13 0.55
N ALA A 22 -4.38 -12.55 1.10
CA ALA A 22 -4.17 -13.92 1.53
C ALA A 22 -5.13 -14.27 2.69
N ARG A 23 -5.22 -13.39 3.70
CA ARG A 23 -6.15 -13.57 4.84
C ARG A 23 -7.61 -13.61 4.40
N ALA A 24 -8.01 -12.79 3.43
CA ALA A 24 -9.36 -12.82 2.88
C ALA A 24 -9.68 -14.17 2.20
N LYS A 25 -8.70 -14.78 1.52
CA LYS A 25 -8.87 -16.09 0.87
C LYS A 25 -8.93 -17.24 1.86
N ASP A 26 -8.16 -17.15 2.93
CA ASP A 26 -8.04 -18.21 3.94
C ASP A 26 -9.11 -18.10 5.05
N SER A 27 -9.83 -16.99 5.10
CA SER A 27 -10.86 -16.74 6.11
C SER A 27 -12.07 -17.67 5.94
N PRO A 28 -12.50 -18.38 6.99
CA PRO A 28 -13.71 -19.21 6.95
C PRO A 28 -15.00 -18.41 7.15
N LEU A 29 -14.91 -17.13 7.55
CA LEU A 29 -16.05 -16.27 7.83
C LEU A 29 -16.18 -15.18 6.77
N GLU A 30 -17.37 -15.02 6.20
CA GLU A 30 -17.67 -14.02 5.16
C GLU A 30 -17.38 -12.59 5.64
N GLU A 31 -17.76 -12.25 6.87
CA GLU A 31 -17.50 -10.94 7.46
C GLU A 31 -16.00 -10.63 7.59
N GLU A 32 -15.19 -11.63 7.96
CA GLU A 32 -13.73 -11.49 8.04
C GLU A 32 -13.13 -11.34 6.63
N THR A 33 -13.63 -12.10 5.65
CA THR A 33 -13.26 -11.98 4.24
C THR A 33 -13.49 -10.57 3.72
N GLU A 34 -14.67 -9.99 3.96
CA GLU A 34 -15.01 -8.62 3.54
C GLU A 34 -14.15 -7.56 4.25
N GLN A 35 -13.83 -7.77 5.53
CA GLN A 35 -12.94 -6.87 6.27
C GLN A 35 -11.52 -6.89 5.70
N HIS A 36 -10.97 -8.08 5.45
CA HIS A 36 -9.65 -8.24 4.85
C HIS A 36 -9.61 -7.68 3.42
N ALA A 37 -10.64 -7.90 2.61
CA ALA A 37 -10.75 -7.30 1.27
C ALA A 37 -10.71 -5.77 1.33
N ARG A 38 -11.49 -5.13 2.21
CA ARG A 38 -11.48 -3.68 2.39
C ARG A 38 -10.12 -3.15 2.88
N ARG A 39 -9.39 -3.90 3.72
CA ARG A 39 -8.03 -3.52 4.14
C ARG A 39 -7.04 -3.61 2.98
N ALA A 40 -7.14 -4.63 2.13
CA ALA A 40 -6.32 -4.77 0.93
C ALA A 40 -6.56 -3.64 -0.08
N GLU A 41 -7.82 -3.24 -0.29
CA GLU A 41 -8.19 -2.09 -1.13
C GLU A 41 -7.59 -0.79 -0.61
N ARG A 42 -7.69 -0.53 0.71
CA ARG A 42 -7.09 0.65 1.33
C ARG A 42 -5.57 0.68 1.17
N ALA A 43 -4.90 -0.46 1.37
CA ALA A 43 -3.45 -0.55 1.16
C ALA A 43 -3.07 -0.27 -0.30
N SER A 44 -3.85 -0.80 -1.25
CA SER A 44 -3.65 -0.55 -2.69
C SER A 44 -3.83 0.92 -3.05
N TYR A 45 -4.87 1.58 -2.50
CA TYR A 45 -5.08 3.02 -2.69
C TYR A 45 -3.94 3.86 -2.09
N LEU A 46 -3.45 3.51 -0.89
CA LEU A 46 -2.31 4.20 -0.30
C LEU A 46 -1.04 4.02 -1.12
N LYS A 47 -0.82 2.83 -1.70
CA LYS A 47 0.28 2.60 -2.65
C LYS A 47 0.19 3.57 -3.83
N GLU A 48 -1.00 3.78 -4.42
CA GLU A 48 -1.17 4.70 -5.55
C GLU A 48 -0.82 6.15 -5.16
N LYS A 49 -1.21 6.58 -3.96
CA LYS A 49 -0.84 7.92 -3.46
C LYS A 49 0.66 8.07 -3.19
N LEU A 50 1.31 7.00 -2.76
CA LEU A 50 2.77 6.99 -2.60
C LEU A 50 3.48 7.01 -3.95
N ASP A 51 2.93 6.37 -4.98
CA ASP A 51 3.45 6.46 -6.36
C ASP A 51 3.33 7.87 -6.91
N GLU A 52 2.17 8.52 -6.75
CA GLU A 52 1.96 9.92 -7.14
C GLU A 52 2.97 10.85 -6.45
N ARG A 53 3.20 10.63 -5.14
CA ARG A 53 4.18 11.39 -4.37
C ARG A 53 5.61 11.15 -4.84
N ALA A 54 6.02 9.90 -5.05
CA ALA A 54 7.35 9.56 -5.52
C ALA A 54 7.63 10.22 -6.89
N ALA A 55 6.66 10.19 -7.81
CA ALA A 55 6.79 10.86 -9.09
C ALA A 55 6.94 12.40 -8.96
N ALA A 56 6.25 13.01 -7.99
CA ALA A 56 6.39 14.43 -7.70
C ALA A 56 7.74 14.78 -7.05
N GLU A 57 8.26 13.92 -6.18
CA GLU A 57 9.60 14.03 -5.60
C GLU A 57 10.67 13.93 -6.69
N ASP A 58 10.60 12.93 -7.57
CA ASP A 58 11.51 12.76 -8.72
C ASP A 58 11.50 13.96 -9.66
N ALA A 59 10.31 14.50 -9.96
CA ALA A 59 10.17 15.67 -10.83
C ALA A 59 10.73 16.96 -10.20
N ALA A 60 10.66 17.09 -8.87
CA ALA A 60 11.24 18.22 -8.16
C ALA A 60 12.77 18.14 -8.06
N GLU A 61 13.33 16.93 -8.10
CA GLU A 61 14.79 16.69 -8.05
C GLU A 61 15.46 16.73 -9.43
N ALA A 62 14.69 16.63 -10.52
CA ALA A 62 15.22 16.71 -11.88
C ALA A 62 15.73 18.14 -12.19
N PRO A 63 17.01 18.31 -12.59
CA PRO A 63 17.52 19.61 -13.03
C PRO A 63 16.96 20.00 -14.41
N ASP A 64 16.69 21.29 -14.59
CA ASP A 64 16.20 21.95 -15.82
C ASP A 64 17.16 21.78 -17.02
#